data_AF-A0A2H0Z818-F1
#
_entry.id   AF-A0A2H0Z818-F1
#
_cell.length_a   1.000
_cell.length_b   1.000
_cell.length_c   1.000
_cell.angle_alpha   90.00
_cell.angle_beta   90.00
_cell.angle_gamma   90.00
#
_symmetry.space_group_name_H-M   'P 1'
#
loop_
_entity.id
_entity.type
_entity.pdbx_description
1 polymer ?
#
loop_
_entity_poly.entity_id
_entity_poly.type
_entity_poly.pdbx_seq_one_letter_code
_entity_poly.pdbx_strand_id
1 'polypeptide(L)' 'MNGADGYDGTDSRFGMHAGFGAEMMVNKSLSLDATYRYIWLESVASKDANALDKNYDDSGSMFTIALNFLF' A
#
# COMPACT_ATOMS: atom_id res chain seq x y z
N MET A 1 15.93 15.29 -9.32
CA MET A 1 16.56 14.44 -10.34
C MET A 1 15.46 13.55 -10.88
N ASN A 2 15.05 13.75 -12.14
CA ASN A 2 14.01 12.95 -12.78
C ASN A 2 14.59 11.58 -13.16
N GLY A 3 13.76 10.53 -13.11
CA GLY A 3 14.14 9.19 -13.56
C GLY A 3 14.51 9.20 -15.04
N ALA A 4 15.24 8.17 -15.48
CA ALA A 4 15.51 7.97 -16.90
C ALA A 4 14.19 7.97 -17.69
N ASP A 5 14.20 8.60 -18.87
CA ASP A 5 13.07 8.68 -19.80
C ASP A 5 11.88 9.58 -19.40
N GLY A 6 12.09 10.55 -18.51
CA GLY A 6 11.05 11.53 -18.17
C GLY A 6 9.93 10.97 -17.31
N TYR A 7 10.08 9.75 -16.79
CA TYR A 7 9.21 9.24 -15.75
C TYR A 7 9.45 10.04 -14.47
N ASP A 8 8.43 10.81 -14.09
CA ASP A 8 8.30 11.38 -12.77
C ASP A 8 8.18 10.20 -11.80
N GLY A 9 9.22 9.98 -10.97
CA GLY A 9 9.36 8.78 -10.14
C GLY A 9 8.33 8.62 -9.02
N THR A 10 7.27 9.42 -9.05
CA THR A 10 6.21 9.44 -8.03
C THR A 10 4.85 9.53 -8.71
N ASP A 11 4.42 8.45 -9.36
CA ASP A 11 3.05 8.36 -9.83
C ASP A 11 2.12 8.05 -8.63
N SER A 12 1.15 8.93 -8.37
CA SER A 12 0.19 8.73 -7.28
C SER A 12 -0.92 7.80 -7.76
N ARG A 13 -0.90 6.56 -7.29
CA ARG A 13 -1.84 5.51 -7.72
C ARG A 13 -2.87 5.25 -6.64
N PHE A 14 -4.14 5.23 -7.05
CA PHE A 14 -5.26 4.87 -6.19
C PHE A 14 -5.70 3.44 -6.51
N GLY A 15 -5.76 2.58 -5.50
CA GLY A 15 -6.26 1.21 -5.59
C GLY A 15 -7.48 1.00 -4.71
N MET A 16 -8.36 0.06 -5.08
CA MET A 16 -9.35 -0.45 -4.12
C MET A 16 -8.60 -1.21 -3.03
N HIS A 17 -8.96 -1.05 -1.77
CA HIS A 17 -8.36 -1.76 -0.66
C HIS A 17 -9.43 -2.32 0.27
N ALA A 18 -9.18 -3.48 0.87
CA ALA A 18 -10.00 -4.02 1.93
C ALA A 18 -9.10 -4.50 3.07
N GLY A 19 -9.60 -4.47 4.29
CA GLY A 19 -8.80 -4.84 5.44
C GLY A 19 -9.64 -5.13 6.66
N PHE A 20 -8.99 -5.67 7.66
CA PHE A 20 -9.54 -5.87 8.98
C PHE A 20 -8.53 -5.39 10.02
N GLY A 21 -9.05 -4.95 11.16
CA GLY A 21 -8.26 -4.47 12.26
C GLY A 21 -8.85 -4.90 13.59
N ALA A 22 -7.99 -4.97 14.59
CA ALA A 22 -8.37 -5.21 15.97
C ALA A 22 -7.61 -4.24 16.86
N GLU A 23 -8.36 -3.61 17.77
CA GLU A 23 -7.80 -2.81 18.84
C GLU A 23 -7.97 -3.54 20.18
N MET A 24 -6.94 -3.49 21.02
CA MET A 24 -6.95 -3.99 22.38
C MET A 24 -6.51 -2.88 23.34
N MET A 25 -7.38 -2.48 24.26
CA MET A 25 -7.01 -1.62 25.38
C MET A 25 -6.13 -2.41 26.36
N VAL A 26 -4.90 -1.96 26.54
CA VAL A 26 -3.96 -2.52 27.52
C VAL A 26 -4.30 -1.94 28.89
N ASN A 27 -4.40 -0.61 28.97
CA ASN A 27 -4.77 0.15 30.17
C ASN A 27 -5.64 1.37 29.77
N LYS A 28 -6.12 2.14 30.76
CA LYS A 28 -6.93 3.36 30.52
C LYS A 28 -6.23 4.43 29.66
N SER A 29 -4.90 4.39 29.59
CA SER A 29 -4.07 5.37 28.88
C SER A 29 -3.28 4.77 27.73
N LEU A 30 -3.49 3.48 27.41
CA LEU A 30 -2.71 2.76 26.39
C LEU A 30 -3.58 1.75 25.64
N SER A 31 -3.61 1.84 24.31
CA SER A 31 -4.16 0.80 23.43
C SER A 31 -3.12 0.29 22.43
N LEU A 32 -3.30 -0.95 21.99
CA LEU A 32 -2.55 -1.55 20.90
C LEU A 32 -3.52 -1.80 19.74
N ASP A 33 -3.14 -1.33 18.55
CA ASP A 33 -3.90 -1.54 17.32
C ASP A 33 -3.09 -2.40 16.36
N ALA A 34 -3.76 -3.33 15.71
CA ALA A 34 -3.20 -4.12 14.63
C ALA A 34 -4.16 -4.09 13.44
N THR A 35 -3.64 -3.75 12.27
CA THR A 35 -4.42 -3.67 11.03
C THR A 35 -3.73 -4.43 9.91
N TYR A 36 -4.53 -5.17 9.16
CA TYR A 36 -4.13 -5.79 7.90
C TYR A 36 -4.95 -5.16 6.77
N ARG A 37 -4.29 -4.79 5.68
CA ARG A 37 -4.90 -4.21 4.50
C ARG A 37 -4.37 -4.90 3.25
N TYR A 38 -5.28 -5.41 2.45
CA TYR A 38 -5.01 -5.87 1.09
C TYR A 38 -5.35 -4.75 0.10
N ILE A 39 -4.51 -4.60 -0.92
CA ILE A 39 -4.55 -3.53 -1.89
C ILE A 39 -4.58 -4.12 -3.30
N TRP A 40 -5.63 -3.83 -4.06
CA TRP A 40 -5.72 -4.12 -5.49
C TRP A 40 -5.22 -2.90 -6.27
N LEU A 41 -4.04 -2.99 -6.90
CA LEU A 41 -3.62 -1.99 -7.89
C LEU A 41 -3.99 -2.49 -9.28
N GLU A 42 -4.43 -1.57 -10.13
CA GLU A 42 -4.79 -1.89 -11.51
C GLU A 42 -3.53 -2.24 -12.34
N SER A 43 -3.71 -3.15 -13.30
CA SER A 43 -2.63 -3.75 -14.09
C SER A 43 -1.81 -2.71 -14.85
N VAL A 44 -0.48 -2.81 -14.77
CA VAL A 44 0.43 -1.94 -15.51
C VAL A 44 0.66 -2.54 -16.89
N ALA A 45 0.16 -1.87 -17.93
CA ALA A 45 0.61 -2.09 -19.29
C ALA A 45 1.86 -1.22 -19.55
N SER A 46 3.06 -1.77 -19.32
CA SER A 46 4.29 -1.09 -19.72
C SER A 46 4.41 -1.10 -21.25
N LYS A 47 4.15 0.04 -21.91
CA LYS A 47 4.47 0.21 -23.34
C LYS A 47 5.96 0.51 -23.49
N ASP A 48 6.77 -0.53 -23.49
CA ASP A 48 8.15 -0.45 -23.94
C ASP A 48 8.22 -0.87 -25.42
N ALA A 49 8.90 -0.10 -26.26
CA ALA A 49 8.91 -0.29 -27.72
C ALA A 49 9.61 -1.60 -28.18
N ASN A 50 10.19 -2.37 -27.26
CA ASN A 50 10.83 -3.67 -27.54
C ASN A 50 10.54 -4.77 -26.50
N ALA A 51 9.76 -4.53 -25.44
CA ALA A 51 9.54 -5.52 -24.40
C ALA A 51 8.10 -6.07 -24.44
N LEU A 52 8.02 -7.39 -24.63
CA LEU A 52 6.84 -8.23 -24.46
C LEU A 52 5.81 -7.66 -23.49
N ASP A 53 4.58 -7.54 -24.00
CA ASP A 53 3.35 -7.20 -23.28
C ASP A 53 3.26 -8.02 -21.99
N LYS A 54 3.65 -7.42 -20.87
CA LYS A 54 3.73 -8.10 -19.58
C LYS A 54 2.77 -7.39 -18.64
N ASN A 55 1.52 -7.88 -18.63
CA ASN A 55 0.52 -7.49 -17.66
C ASN A 55 1.02 -7.90 -16.27
N TYR A 56 1.49 -6.94 -15.49
CA TYR A 56 1.75 -7.15 -14.07
C TYR A 56 0.45 -6.91 -13.31
N ASP A 57 -0.06 -7.95 -12.65
CA ASP A 57 -1.07 -7.84 -11.60
C ASP A 57 -0.32 -7.44 -10.33
N ASP A 58 -0.37 -6.15 -10.00
CA ASP A 58 0.41 -5.57 -8.91
C ASP A 58 -0.50 -5.43 -7.69
N SER A 59 -0.78 -6.53 -7.01
CA SER A 59 -1.55 -6.52 -5.77
C SER A 59 -0.64 -6.62 -4.55
N GLY A 60 -1.00 -5.90 -3.48
CA GLY A 60 -0.15 -5.69 -2.32
C GLY A 60 -0.84 -6.01 -1.00
N SER A 61 -0.05 -6.40 0.01
CA SER A 61 -0.51 -6.53 1.39
C SER A 61 0.30 -5.62 2.30
N MET A 62 -0.39 -4.94 3.21
CA MET A 62 0.20 -4.09 4.24
C MET A 62 -0.27 -4.56 5.60
N PHE A 63 0.68 -4.68 6.53
CA PHE A 63 0.40 -4.96 7.93
C PHE A 63 0.94 -3.82 8.78
N THR A 64 0.18 -3.41 9.81
CA THR A 64 0.54 -2.30 10.68
C THR A 64 0.25 -2.69 12.12
N ILE A 65 1.19 -2.36 13.01
CA ILE A 65 1.04 -2.45 14.46
C ILE A 65 1.29 -1.05 15.02
N ALA A 66 0.42 -0.58 15.90
CA ALA A 66 0.56 0.70 16.57
C ALA A 66 0.33 0.58 18.08
N LEU A 67 0.99 1.46 18.84
CA LEU A 67 0.74 1.72 20.25
C LEU A 67 0.19 3.14 20.38
N ASN A 68 -1.00 3.27 20.96
CA ASN A 68 -1.67 4.55 21.14
C ASN A 68 -1.66 4.93 22.61
N PHE A 69 -1.22 6.14 22.92
CA PHE A 69 -1.27 6.72 24.26
C PHE A 69 -2.44 7.70 24.34
N LEU A 70 -3.29 7.55 25.35
CA LEU A 70 -4.39 8.46 25.63
C LEU A 70 -4.00 9.32 26.84
N PHE A 71 -3.91 10.63 26.61
CA PHE A 71 -3.53 11.66 27.59
C PHE A 71 -4.72 12.54 27.95
#